data_AF-A0A9Q4PXJ9-F1
#
_entry.id   AF-A0A9Q4PXJ9-F1
#
_cell.length_a   1.000
_cell.length_b   1.000
_cell.length_c   1.000
_cell.angle_alpha   90.00
_cell.angle_beta   90.00
_cell.angle_gamma   90.00
#
_symmetry.space_group_name_H-M   'P 1'
#
loop_
_entity.id
_entity.type
_entity.pdbx_description
1 polymer ?
#
loop_
_entity_poly.entity_id
_entity_poly.type
_entity_poly.pdbx_seq_one_letter_code
_entity_poly.pdbx_strand_id
1 'polypeptide(L)'
;MLDQYDNCPAGPDPFFEGAVFLGWLKKRGAVRKAKDCERKCQENGFTAKDFIKQVGVEYVRLGQTGNGNKVIKLVDTVWADQWMTYYDVEVPHHRHWKPL
;
A
#
# COMPACT_ATOMS: atom_id res chain seq x y z
N MET A 1 26.09 -2.11 22.50
CA MET A 1 25.66 -1.44 21.26
C MET A 1 24.41 -2.16 20.77
N LEU A 2 23.23 -1.66 21.11
CA LEU A 2 21.94 -2.22 20.71
C LEU A 2 21.08 -1.05 20.23
N ASP A 3 21.14 -0.73 18.94
CA ASP A 3 20.43 0.43 18.39
C ASP A 3 20.14 0.25 16.88
N GLN A 4 19.51 -0.86 16.49
CA GLN A 4 19.07 -1.07 15.08
C GLN A 4 17.69 -1.72 14.93
N TYR A 5 16.83 -1.73 15.95
CA TYR A 5 15.45 -2.25 15.83
C TYR A 5 14.37 -1.27 16.33
N ASP A 6 14.66 0.03 16.32
CA ASP A 6 13.68 1.09 16.62
C ASP A 6 13.11 1.70 15.32
N ASN A 7 12.70 0.86 14.36
CA ASN A 7 12.22 1.30 13.05
C ASN A 7 10.82 0.75 12.72
N CYS A 8 9.92 0.74 13.70
CA CYS A 8 8.49 0.60 13.38
C CYS A 8 8.06 1.86 12.61
N PRO A 9 7.57 1.75 11.36
CA PRO A 9 7.13 2.90 10.59
C PRO A 9 6.06 3.71 11.32
N ALA A 10 6.00 5.01 11.04
CA ALA A 10 4.96 5.86 11.60
C ALA A 10 3.60 5.58 10.94
N GLY A 11 2.52 5.78 11.72
CA GLY A 11 1.15 5.60 11.24
C GLY A 11 0.61 4.18 11.49
N PRO A 12 -0.59 3.88 10.95
CA PRO A 12 -1.26 2.62 11.19
C PRO A 12 -0.57 1.48 10.44
N ASP A 13 -0.44 0.35 11.13
CA ASP A 13 0.12 -0.88 10.57
C ASP A 13 -0.89 -1.51 9.58
N PRO A 14 -0.52 -1.71 8.30
CA PRO A 14 -1.36 -2.41 7.33
C PRO A 14 -1.33 -3.94 7.50
N PHE A 15 -0.48 -4.48 8.38
CA PHE A 15 -0.07 -5.88 8.45
C PHE A 15 0.61 -6.36 7.15
N PHE A 16 1.17 -7.58 7.20
CA PHE A 16 1.89 -8.18 6.08
C PHE A 16 1.02 -8.25 4.81
N GLU A 17 -0.20 -8.77 4.93
CA GLU A 17 -1.16 -8.91 3.84
C GLU A 17 -1.55 -7.56 3.24
N GLY A 18 -1.70 -6.52 4.08
CA GLY A 18 -1.95 -5.16 3.63
C GLY A 18 -0.75 -4.57 2.92
N ALA A 19 0.47 -4.78 3.42
CA ALA A 19 1.70 -4.35 2.77
C ALA A 19 1.87 -4.98 1.37
N VAL A 20 1.52 -6.26 1.20
CA VAL A 20 1.46 -6.93 -0.12
C VAL A 20 0.46 -6.24 -1.05
N PHE A 21 -0.72 -5.88 -0.55
CA PHE A 21 -1.71 -5.11 -1.31
C PHE A 21 -1.20 -3.71 -1.69
N LEU A 22 -0.54 -3.01 -0.77
CA LEU A 22 0.07 -1.69 -1.03
C LEU A 22 1.10 -1.78 -2.15
N GLY A 23 1.97 -2.81 -2.13
CA GLY A 23 2.94 -3.05 -3.20
C GLY A 23 2.27 -3.34 -4.55
N TRP A 24 1.22 -4.15 -4.55
CA TRP A 24 0.44 -4.41 -5.77
C TRP A 24 -0.22 -3.15 -6.33
N LEU A 25 -0.75 -2.27 -5.46
CA LEU A 25 -1.42 -1.03 -5.83
C LEU A 25 -0.41 0.03 -6.32
N LYS A 26 0.72 0.18 -5.62
CA LYS A 26 1.79 1.12 -6.00
C LYS A 26 2.39 0.77 -7.36
N LYS A 27 2.68 -0.50 -7.65
CA LYS A 27 3.10 -0.98 -9.00
C LYS A 27 2.18 -0.54 -10.14
N ARG A 28 0.92 -0.25 -9.83
CA ARG A 28 -0.13 0.07 -10.79
C ARG A 28 -0.47 1.57 -10.82
N GLY A 29 0.42 2.41 -10.31
CA GLY A 29 0.28 3.87 -10.32
C GLY A 29 -0.48 4.43 -9.13
N ALA A 30 -0.51 3.70 -7.99
CA ALA A 30 -1.14 4.13 -6.74
C ALA A 30 -2.67 4.37 -6.83
N VAL A 31 -3.32 3.97 -7.92
CA VAL A 31 -4.77 4.09 -8.11
C VAL A 31 -5.30 2.97 -8.99
N ARG A 32 -6.37 2.30 -8.56
CA ARG A 32 -7.04 1.24 -9.35
C ARG A 32 -8.53 1.20 -9.10
N LYS A 33 -9.28 0.52 -10.00
CA LYS A 33 -10.73 0.35 -9.86
C LYS A 33 -11.04 -0.37 -8.55
N ALA A 34 -12.07 0.08 -7.85
CA ALA A 34 -12.44 -0.47 -6.55
C ALA A 34 -12.68 -1.99 -6.60
N LYS A 35 -13.29 -2.49 -7.69
CA LYS A 35 -13.49 -3.94 -7.90
C LYS A 35 -12.19 -4.75 -8.00
N ASP A 36 -11.15 -4.17 -8.62
CA ASP A 36 -9.87 -4.85 -8.79
C ASP A 36 -9.10 -4.87 -7.47
N CYS A 37 -9.19 -3.78 -6.70
CA CYS A 37 -8.65 -3.71 -5.35
C CYS A 37 -9.38 -4.67 -4.41
N GLU A 38 -10.70 -4.75 -4.46
CA GLU A 38 -11.49 -5.67 -3.63
C GLU A 38 -11.08 -7.13 -3.88
N ARG A 39 -11.01 -7.54 -5.15
CA ARG A 39 -10.50 -8.89 -5.50
C ARG A 39 -9.08 -9.12 -4.94
N LYS A 40 -8.20 -8.12 -5.04
CA LYS A 40 -6.84 -8.26 -4.52
C LYS A 40 -6.80 -8.34 -2.99
N CYS A 41 -7.65 -7.59 -2.29
CA CYS A 41 -7.77 -7.68 -0.83
C CYS A 41 -8.23 -9.08 -0.43
N GLN A 42 -9.25 -9.63 -1.12
CA GLN A 42 -9.78 -10.96 -0.85
C GLN A 42 -8.76 -12.07 -1.08
N GLU A 43 -7.92 -11.96 -2.12
CA GLU A 43 -6.78 -12.86 -2.34
C GLU A 43 -5.78 -12.88 -1.17
N ASN A 44 -5.76 -11.81 -0.36
CA ASN A 44 -4.91 -11.68 0.82
C ASN A 44 -5.71 -11.82 2.14
N GLY A 45 -6.96 -12.29 2.10
CA GLY A 45 -7.74 -12.61 3.30
C GLY A 45 -8.49 -11.45 3.96
N PHE A 46 -8.61 -10.29 3.31
CA PHE A 46 -9.34 -9.14 3.85
C PHE A 46 -10.20 -8.42 2.80
N THR A 47 -11.00 -7.42 3.21
CA THR A 47 -11.80 -6.60 2.28
C THR A 47 -11.23 -5.20 2.13
N ALA A 48 -11.45 -4.55 0.98
CA ALA A 48 -10.93 -3.20 0.78
C ALA A 48 -11.60 -2.19 1.73
N LYS A 49 -12.85 -2.43 2.11
CA LYS A 49 -13.59 -1.60 3.07
C LYS A 49 -12.97 -1.68 4.47
N ASP A 50 -12.69 -2.89 4.94
CA ASP A 50 -12.11 -3.10 6.27
C ASP A 50 -10.68 -2.56 6.31
N PHE A 51 -9.91 -2.74 5.23
CA PHE A 51 -8.58 -2.17 5.12
C PHE A 51 -8.58 -0.65 5.22
N ILE A 52 -9.44 0.04 4.45
CA ILE A 52 -9.56 1.52 4.53
C ILE A 52 -10.00 1.97 5.93
N LYS A 53 -10.89 1.22 6.59
CA LYS A 53 -11.33 1.53 7.95
C LYS A 53 -10.19 1.35 8.97
N GLN A 54 -9.35 0.34 8.78
CA GLN A 54 -8.21 0.05 9.64
C GLN A 54 -7.11 1.10 9.49
N VAL A 55 -6.69 1.39 8.25
CA VAL A 55 -5.55 2.28 8.00
C VAL A 55 -5.95 3.74 7.93
N GLY A 56 -7.20 4.09 7.63
CA GLY A 56 -7.64 5.48 7.51
C GLY A 56 -7.59 6.03 6.08
N VAL A 57 -8.47 6.99 5.82
CA VAL A 57 -8.70 7.59 4.49
C VAL A 57 -7.58 8.55 4.06
N GLU A 58 -6.79 9.01 5.01
CA GLU A 58 -5.58 9.80 4.82
C GLU A 58 -4.43 8.97 4.21
N TYR A 59 -4.48 7.64 4.36
CA TYR A 59 -3.51 6.71 3.78
C TYR A 59 -4.06 6.04 2.52
N VAL A 60 -5.29 5.52 2.58
CA VAL A 60 -5.93 4.83 1.46
C VAL A 60 -7.40 5.21 1.41
N ARG A 61 -7.89 5.70 0.26
CA ARG A 61 -9.28 6.15 0.14
C ARG A 61 -10.02 5.61 -1.06
N LEU A 62 -11.33 5.48 -0.89
CA LEU A 62 -12.27 5.35 -1.99
C LEU A 62 -12.47 6.72 -2.66
N GLY A 63 -12.41 6.74 -3.98
CA GLY A 63 -12.65 7.92 -4.80
C GLY A 63 -13.46 7.57 -6.05
N GLN A 64 -13.64 8.58 -6.90
CA GLN A 64 -14.36 8.46 -8.15
C GLN A 64 -13.58 9.20 -9.25
N THR A 65 -13.50 8.59 -10.42
CA THR A 65 -12.92 9.24 -11.61
C THR A 65 -13.93 10.19 -12.25
N GLY A 66 -13.48 11.09 -13.13
CA GLY A 66 -14.35 12.04 -13.82
C GLY A 66 -15.47 11.40 -14.67
N ASN A 67 -15.31 10.14 -15.06
CA ASN A 67 -16.34 9.35 -15.75
C ASN A 67 -17.19 8.47 -14.81
N GLY A 68 -17.15 8.73 -13.50
CA GLY A 68 -18.02 8.11 -12.51
C GLY A 68 -17.56 6.75 -11.97
N ASN A 69 -16.42 6.20 -12.41
CA ASN A 69 -15.94 4.90 -11.93
C ASN A 69 -15.36 5.00 -10.51
N LYS A 70 -15.75 4.07 -9.63
CA LYS A 70 -15.18 3.95 -8.28
C LYS A 70 -13.75 3.41 -8.34
N VAL A 71 -12.84 4.09 -7.66
CA VAL A 71 -11.42 3.74 -7.56
C VAL A 71 -10.96 3.75 -6.11
N ILE A 72 -9.93 2.99 -5.80
CA ILE A 72 -9.18 3.11 -4.56
C ILE A 72 -7.83 3.72 -4.89
N LYS A 73 -7.45 4.75 -4.13
CA LYS A 73 -6.21 5.50 -4.27
C LYS A 73 -5.37 5.35 -3.00
N LEU A 74 -4.11 5.02 -3.19
CA LEU A 74 -3.06 5.20 -2.18
C LEU A 74 -2.71 6.68 -2.12
N VAL A 75 -2.98 7.31 -0.98
CA VAL A 75 -2.84 8.75 -0.75
C VAL A 75 -1.44 9.06 -0.26
N ASP A 76 -0.97 8.33 0.75
CA ASP A 76 0.37 8.48 1.29
C ASP A 76 1.27 7.34 0.80
N THR A 77 2.08 7.63 -0.21
CA THR A 77 3.02 6.67 -0.77
C THR A 77 4.26 6.49 0.10
N VAL A 78 4.61 7.47 0.94
CA VAL A 78 5.78 7.38 1.83
C VAL A 78 5.48 6.41 2.97
N TRP A 79 4.31 6.55 3.60
CA TRP A 79 3.81 5.58 4.58
C TRP A 79 3.81 4.16 4.01
N ALA A 80 3.27 3.97 2.81
CA ALA A 80 3.26 2.65 2.19
C ALA A 80 4.68 2.10 1.94
N ASP A 81 5.62 2.95 1.52
CA ASP A 81 7.00 2.53 1.28
C ASP A 81 7.68 2.05 2.56
N GLN A 82 7.53 2.81 3.66
CA GLN A 82 8.10 2.44 4.94
C GLN A 82 7.56 1.09 5.44
N TRP A 83 6.25 0.86 5.34
CA TRP A 83 5.64 -0.42 5.73
C TRP A 83 6.01 -1.57 4.80
N MET A 84 6.11 -1.33 3.49
CA MET A 84 6.56 -2.36 2.56
C MET A 84 8.02 -2.76 2.78
N THR A 85 8.91 -1.80 3.08
CA THR A 85 10.30 -2.09 3.47
C THR A 85 10.34 -2.84 4.79
N TYR A 86 9.55 -2.43 5.79
CA TYR A 86 9.47 -3.09 7.10
C TYR A 86 9.09 -4.57 6.98
N TYR A 87 8.14 -4.89 6.09
CA TYR A 87 7.69 -6.26 5.83
C TYR A 87 8.47 -7.00 4.73
N ASP A 88 9.52 -6.40 4.16
CA ASP A 88 10.31 -6.94 3.05
C ASP A 88 9.47 -7.35 1.81
N VAL A 89 8.40 -6.59 1.55
CA VAL A 89 7.52 -6.75 0.37
C VAL A 89 7.66 -5.58 -0.60
N GLU A 90 8.64 -4.72 -0.37
CA GLU A 90 8.92 -3.58 -1.22
C GLU A 90 9.14 -4.06 -2.65
N VAL A 91 8.36 -3.46 -3.53
CA VAL A 91 8.54 -3.69 -4.94
C VAL A 91 9.70 -2.82 -5.39
N PRO A 92 10.79 -3.41 -5.92
CA PRO A 92 11.90 -2.61 -6.42
C PRO A 92 11.39 -1.63 -7.46
N HIS A 93 11.47 -0.34 -7.12
CA HIS A 93 11.22 0.75 -8.04
C HIS A 93 12.43 0.78 -8.99
N HIS A 94 12.36 0.05 -10.11
CA HIS A 94 13.52 -0.11 -11.01
C HIS A 94 14.14 1.25 -11.41
N ARG A 95 15.47 1.38 -11.20
CA ARG A 95 16.49 2.12 -11.98
C ARG A 95 17.49 2.92 -11.12
N HIS A 96 18.31 2.23 -10.34
CA HIS A 96 19.71 2.62 -10.17
C HIS A 96 20.56 1.58 -10.89
N TRP A 97 21.01 1.89 -12.11
CA TRP A 97 22.26 1.31 -12.60
C TRP A 97 23.33 1.74 -11.59
N LYS A 98 23.89 0.81 -10.84
CA LYS A 98 25.22 1.03 -10.27
C LYS A 98 26.19 0.95 -11.46
N PRO A 99 26.94 2.01 -11.80
CA PRO A 99 28.14 1.77 -12.59
C PRO A 99 29.06 0.92 -11.71
N LEU A 100 29.50 -0.22 -12.25
CA LEU A 100 30.68 -0.93 -11.78
C LEU A 100 31.91 -0.02 -11.96
#